data_AF-A0A3C1SGC8-F1
#
_entry.id   AF-A0A3C1SGC8-F1
#
_cell.length_a   1.000
_cell.length_b   1.000
_cell.length_c   1.000
_cell.angle_alpha   90.00
_cell.angle_beta   90.00
_cell.angle_gamma   90.00
#
_symmetry.space_group_name_H-M   'P 1'
#
loop_
_entity.id
_entity.type
_entity.pdbx_description
1 polymer ?
#
loop_
_entity_poly.entity_id
_entity_poly.type
_entity_poly.pdbx_seq_one_letter_code
_entity_poly.pdbx_strand_id
1 'polypeptide(L)' 'EYYWNFKVSADLIELRNIAMAAELIITCAMHRKESRGLHYTIEYPNRDDSRWLKDTVIRRPFVG' A
#
# COMPACT_ATOMS: atom_id res chain seq x y z
N GLU A 1 -7.45 -14.22 27.96
CA GLU A 1 -6.89 -15.56 27.62
C GLU A 1 -6.92 -15.92 26.13
N TYR A 2 -7.50 -15.12 25.22
CA TYR A 2 -7.91 -15.60 23.89
C TYR A 2 -6.87 -15.52 22.74
N TYR A 3 -5.66 -14.98 22.95
CA TYR A 3 -4.71 -14.73 21.85
C TYR A 3 -3.25 -15.09 22.11
N TRP A 4 -2.92 -15.72 23.24
CA TRP A 4 -1.52 -15.94 23.63
C TRP A 4 -0.88 -17.23 23.09
N ASN A 5 -1.59 -18.02 22.28
CA ASN A 5 -1.14 -19.37 21.87
C ASN A 5 -0.98 -19.59 20.35
N PHE A 6 -0.84 -18.54 19.55
CA PHE A 6 -0.47 -18.75 18.14
C PHE A 6 1.04 -18.90 18.02
N LYS A 7 1.50 -20.14 17.79
CA LYS A 7 2.88 -20.38 17.39
C LYS A 7 3.13 -19.65 16.07
N VAL A 8 4.23 -18.91 16.01
CA VAL A 8 4.68 -18.31 14.76
C VAL A 8 4.91 -19.44 13.76
N SER A 9 4.13 -19.43 12.67
CA SER A 9 4.26 -20.36 11.55
C SER A 9 4.61 -19.58 10.28
N ALA A 10 5.12 -20.27 9.26
CA ALA A 10 5.36 -19.67 7.96
C ALA A 10 4.08 -19.06 7.38
N ASP A 11 2.96 -19.79 7.44
CA ASP A 11 1.66 -19.32 6.93
C ASP A 11 1.21 -18.00 7.57
N LEU A 12 1.44 -17.82 8.88
CA LEU A 12 1.09 -16.59 9.57
C LEU A 12 1.96 -15.40 9.10
N ILE A 13 3.24 -15.66 8.81
CA ILE A 13 4.14 -14.64 8.27
C ILE A 13 3.76 -14.28 6.83
N GLU A 14 3.41 -15.26 5.99
CA GLU A 14 2.94 -15.02 4.64
C GLU A 14 1.64 -14.21 4.62
N LEU A 15 0.69 -14.56 5.49
CA LEU A 15 -0.54 -13.79 5.65
C LEU A 15 -0.25 -12.33 6.02
N ARG A 16 0.67 -12.10 6.97
CA ARG A 16 1.10 -10.76 7.35
C ARG A 16 1.73 -10.01 6.18
N ASN A 17 2.56 -10.67 5.37
CA ASN A 17 3.22 -10.05 4.22
C ASN A 17 2.22 -9.65 3.14
N ILE A 18 1.23 -10.49 2.84
CA ILE A 18 0.16 -10.19 1.88
C ILE A 18 -0.68 -9.01 2.40
N ALA A 19 -1.06 -9.01 3.67
CA ALA A 19 -1.82 -7.90 4.26
C ALA A 19 -1.05 -6.58 4.19
N MET A 20 0.26 -6.60 4.48
CA MET A 20 1.15 -5.44 4.37
C MET A 20 1.25 -4.94 2.92
N ALA A 21 1.39 -5.85 1.96
CA ALA A 21 1.44 -5.48 0.54
C ALA A 21 0.12 -4.83 0.08
N ALA A 22 -1.03 -5.39 0.50
CA ALA A 22 -2.35 -4.81 0.21
C ALA A 22 -2.50 -3.40 0.80
N GLU A 23 -2.08 -3.20 2.06
CA GLU A 23 -2.09 -1.88 2.70
C GLU A 23 -1.24 -0.85 1.93
N LEU A 24 -0.04 -1.23 1.50
CA LEU A 24 0.84 -0.37 0.70
C LEU A 24 0.21 0.00 -0.65
N ILE A 25 -0.42 -0.96 -1.34
CA ILE A 25 -1.14 -0.72 -2.60
C ILE A 25 -2.25 0.30 -2.40
N ILE A 26 -3.11 0.09 -1.40
CA ILE A 26 -4.23 0.98 -1.09
C ILE A 26 -3.72 2.40 -0.74
N THR A 27 -2.70 2.48 0.11
CA THR A 27 -2.10 3.76 0.52
C THR A 27 -1.53 4.53 -0.67
N CYS A 28 -0.78 3.84 -1.54
CA CYS A 28 -0.24 4.43 -2.78
C CYS A 28 -1.34 4.92 -3.72
N ALA A 29 -2.41 4.12 -3.90
CA ALA A 29 -3.53 4.45 -4.77
C ALA A 29 -4.31 5.68 -4.24
N MET A 30 -4.58 5.75 -2.94
CA MET A 30 -5.27 6.88 -2.31
C MET A 30 -4.45 8.18 -2.39
N HIS A 31 -3.12 8.08 -2.32
CA HIS A 31 -2.25 9.25 -2.41
C HIS A 31 -2.21 9.81 -3.84
N ARG A 32 -2.19 8.96 -4.87
CA ARG A 32 -2.04 9.38 -6.28
C ARG A 32 -3.37 9.88 -6.88
N LYS A 33 -3.51 11.21 -6.91
CA LYS A 33 -4.67 11.94 -7.44
C LYS A 33 -4.55 12.23 -8.94
N GLU A 34 -4.38 11.19 -9.74
CA GLU A 34 -4.42 11.20 -11.21
C GLU A 34 -4.83 9.81 -11.72
N SER A 35 -5.12 9.70 -13.01
CA SER A 35 -5.23 8.41 -13.69
C SER A 35 -4.09 8.24 -14.68
N ARG A 36 -3.34 7.13 -14.57
CA ARG A 36 -2.18 6.81 -15.41
C ARG A 36 -1.99 5.30 -15.54
N GLY A 37 -1.99 4.81 -16.78
CA GLY A 37 -1.80 3.39 -17.06
C GLY A 37 -2.91 2.55 -16.43
N LEU A 38 -2.54 1.60 -15.57
CA LEU A 38 -3.50 0.71 -14.87
C LEU A 38 -4.12 1.34 -13.61
N HIS A 39 -3.60 2.47 -13.12
CA HIS A 39 -4.19 3.20 -12.00
C HIS A 39 -5.21 4.21 -12.53
N TYR A 40 -6.49 3.98 -12.29
CA TYR A 40 -7.58 4.88 -12.69
C TYR A 40 -8.43 5.26 -11.48
N THR A 41 -8.82 6.53 -11.40
CA THR A 41 -9.65 7.07 -10.31
C THR A 41 -10.70 8.00 -10.90
N ILE A 42 -11.97 7.76 -10.57
CA ILE A 42 -13.12 8.47 -11.16
C ILE A 42 -13.07 9.97 -10.86
N GLU A 43 -12.60 10.35 -9.66
CA GLU A 43 -12.45 11.73 -9.22
C GLU A 43 -11.29 12.46 -9.92
N TYR A 44 -10.31 11.73 -10.44
CA TYR A 44 -9.13 12.26 -11.13
C TYR A 44 -8.89 11.50 -12.44
N PRO A 45 -9.80 11.62 -13.44
CA PRO A 45 -9.82 10.75 -14.62
C PRO A 45 -8.67 11.05 -15.59
N ASN A 46 -7.99 12.19 -15.44
CA ASN A 46 -6.93 12.63 -16.32
C ASN A 46 -5.54 12.43 -15.68
N ARG A 47 -4.53 12.33 -16.53
CA ARG A 47 -3.12 12.36 -16.15
C ARG A 47 -2.70 13.77 -15.74
N ASP A 48 -1.88 13.89 -14.69
CA ASP A 48 -1.36 15.18 -14.22
C ASP A 48 0.16 15.10 -14.03
N ASP A 49 0.88 15.36 -15.12
CA ASP A 49 2.35 15.36 -15.13
C ASP A 49 2.96 16.49 -14.29
N SER A 50 2.21 17.56 -14.00
CA SER A 50 2.74 18.68 -13.21
C SER A 50 2.98 18.28 -11.75
N ARG A 51 2.15 17.38 -11.20
CA ARG A 51 2.23 16.94 -9.79
C ARG A 51 2.71 15.50 -9.63
N TRP A 52 2.45 14.63 -10.61
CA TRP A 52 2.56 13.18 -10.47
C TRP A 52 3.51 12.50 -11.45
N LEU A 53 4.33 13.25 -12.18
CA LEU A 53 5.48 12.70 -12.93
C LEU A 53 6.62 12.29 -11.98
N LYS A 54 6.31 11.38 -11.05
CA LYS A 54 7.21 10.85 -10.01
C LYS A 54 6.67 9.53 -9.46
N ASP A 55 7.55 8.76 -8.86
CA ASP A 55 7.16 7.53 -8.16
C ASP A 55 6.52 7.83 -6.80
N THR A 56 5.61 6.96 -6.38
CA THR A 56 5.08 6.97 -5.01
C THR A 56 6.01 6.11 -4.14
N VAL A 57 6.78 6.74 -3.26
CA VAL A 57 7.73 6.05 -2.38
C VAL A 57 7.24 6.12 -0.94
N ILE A 58 7.00 4.95 -0.34
CA ILE A 58 6.64 4.81 1.08
C ILE A 58 7.82 4.14 1.79
N ARG A 59 8.17 4.63 2.99
CA ARG A 59 9.18 4.03 3.85
C ARG A 59 8.56 3.76 5.21
N ARG A 60 8.95 2.62 5.80
CA ARG A 60 8.57 2.31 7.17
C ARG A 60 9.21 3.36 8.10
N PRO A 61 8.46 3.93 9.07
CA PRO A 61 9.05 4.84 10.02
C PRO A 61 10.17 4.14 10.79
N PHE A 62 11.29 4.83 10.97
CA PHE A 62 12.38 4.33 11.79
C PHE A 62 11.92 4.38 13.25
N VAL A 63 11.64 3.21 13.82
CA VAL A 63 11.47 3.05 15.26
C VAL A 63 12.85 2.80 15.85
N GLY A 64 13.48 3.88 16.30
CA GLY A 64 14.64 3.85 17.19
C GLY A 64 14.19 3.79 18.64
#